data_AF-A0A0E0API1-F1
#
_entry.id   AF-A0A0E0API1-F1
#
_cell.length_a   1.000
_cell.length_b   1.000
_cell.length_c   1.000
_cell.angle_alpha   90.00
_cell.angle_beta   90.00
_cell.angle_gamma   90.00
#
_symmetry.space_group_name_H-M   'P 1'
#
loop_
_entity.id
_entity.type
_entity.pdbx_description
1 polymer ?
#
loop_
_entity_poly.entity_id
_entity_poly.type
_entity_poly.pdbx_seq_one_letter_code
_entity_poly.pdbx_strand_id
1 'polypeptide(L)'
;MAATLLPHSLSADLEVALRWEGRWKKIASHRQAAGGSRATSPIHHPVSVLARRRRRRRRRSPSCEVAPASAASSLTVEHPNPYHPPSSPAASADPHPSHHHHARHAIRLHPSPPPCTTAVIRLFLFFLLHKKEVETGVGERRRVDKALLPFGSITEMMAVTNGVIHASSREPLFSFGVIADVQYADIPDGRSFLGVPRYYRHSISVLQRAVSTWNKQHNIKFSINFGDIIDGYCPKDKSLWAVQKVLDEFEKFDGPTYHMFGNHCLYNLPRGKLVSLLKMPTDSDRAYYDFSPCPEYRFVVLDAYDFSALGWPRDHPVTAEAMKFLEEKNPNSDKNSPDGLVGVDRRFVMFNGGVGKEQLSWLNDVLQDASARRQNVILCSHLPMDPGSASFAALMWNYDEVMAIVRQYKCVKACFAGHDHKGGHSVDSHGVHHRTLEAALECPPGTSAFGHIEVYPDKLLLVGSDKMADTEMCFEP
;
A
#
# COMPACT_ATOMS: atom_id res chain seq x y z
N MET A 1 33.85 37.80 19.03
CA MET A 1 32.43 37.84 18.61
C MET A 1 32.34 37.11 17.29
N ALA A 2 31.44 36.13 17.16
CA ALA A 2 31.21 35.40 15.92
C ALA A 2 29.69 35.19 15.77
N ALA A 3 29.17 35.46 14.59
CA ALA A 3 27.78 35.14 14.24
C ALA A 3 27.75 33.75 13.60
N THR A 4 26.87 32.88 14.09
CA THR A 4 26.66 31.55 13.51
C THR A 4 25.26 31.51 12.91
N LEU A 5 25.15 31.16 11.63
CA LEU A 5 23.87 31.03 10.93
C LEU A 5 23.16 29.76 11.41
N LEU A 6 21.86 29.88 11.70
CA LEU A 6 20.95 28.75 11.88
C LEU A 6 20.03 28.63 10.66
N PRO A 7 19.68 27.42 10.20
CA PRO A 7 18.80 27.24 9.05
C PRO A 7 17.34 27.59 9.37
N HIS A 8 16.65 28.21 8.42
CA HIS A 8 15.22 28.54 8.53
C HIS A 8 14.34 27.30 8.26
N SER A 9 13.65 26.79 9.28
CA SER A 9 12.59 25.78 9.12
C SER A 9 11.47 25.87 10.17
N LEU A 10 11.21 27.06 10.71
CA LEU A 10 10.23 27.32 11.79
C LEU A 10 9.41 28.59 11.49
N SER A 11 8.52 28.51 10.48
CA SER A 11 7.65 29.64 10.09
C SER A 11 6.45 29.24 9.21
N ALA A 12 5.78 28.12 9.51
CA ALA A 12 4.58 27.67 8.77
C ALA A 12 3.39 27.32 9.69
N ASP A 13 3.65 26.68 10.83
CA ASP A 13 2.61 25.97 11.60
C ASP A 13 1.80 26.81 12.61
N LEU A 14 1.74 28.15 12.45
CA LEU A 14 0.97 29.04 13.34
C LEU A 14 -0.20 29.78 12.68
N GLU A 15 -0.29 29.88 11.34
CA GLU A 15 -1.29 30.74 10.68
C GLU A 15 -2.64 30.05 10.34
N VAL A 16 -2.83 28.79 10.72
CA VAL A 16 -4.09 28.04 10.51
C VAL A 16 -5.18 28.42 11.53
N ALA A 17 -4.79 28.98 12.69
CA ALA A 17 -5.65 29.10 13.87
C ALA A 17 -6.78 30.16 13.84
N LEU A 18 -6.87 31.01 12.80
CA LEU A 18 -7.70 32.23 12.83
C LEU A 18 -8.81 32.33 11.75
N ARG A 19 -9.30 31.20 11.21
CA ARG A 19 -10.38 31.21 10.19
C ARG A 19 -11.56 30.25 10.41
N TRP A 20 -11.72 29.66 11.59
CA TRP A 20 -12.74 28.62 11.83
C TRP A 20 -13.90 28.96 12.78
N GLU A 21 -14.12 30.24 13.11
CA GLU A 21 -15.40 30.68 13.67
C GLU A 21 -16.33 31.24 12.58
N GLY A 22 -17.53 30.65 12.46
CA GLY A 22 -18.68 31.31 11.83
C GLY A 22 -19.05 30.93 10.39
N ARG A 23 -19.28 29.64 10.06
CA ARG A 23 -20.03 29.30 8.83
C ARG A 23 -20.97 28.08 8.83
N TRP A 24 -21.53 27.71 9.98
CA TRP A 24 -22.64 26.73 10.07
C TRP A 24 -23.90 27.33 10.73
N LYS A 25 -24.69 28.09 9.95
CA LYS A 25 -26.11 28.39 10.20
C LYS A 25 -26.77 29.05 8.97
N LYS A 26 -28.05 28.73 8.75
CA LYS A 26 -28.97 29.26 7.71
C LYS A 26 -28.64 28.96 6.23
N ILE A 27 -29.26 27.91 5.69
CA ILE A 27 -30.13 28.04 4.51
C ILE A 27 -31.43 27.28 4.80
N ALA A 28 -32.48 27.99 5.22
CA ALA A 28 -33.84 27.49 5.34
C ALA A 28 -34.85 28.65 5.39
N SER A 29 -36.01 28.42 4.74
CA SER A 29 -37.28 29.18 4.74
C SER A 29 -37.38 30.56 4.05
N HIS A 30 -38.47 30.66 3.24
CA HIS A 30 -39.23 31.85 2.79
C HIS A 30 -38.55 32.85 1.81
N ARG A 31 -39.26 33.38 0.80
CA ARG A 31 -40.63 33.96 0.87
C ARG A 31 -41.55 33.74 -0.35
N GLN A 32 -42.86 33.76 -0.05
CA GLN A 32 -44.02 34.12 -0.89
C GLN A 32 -44.13 35.67 -1.02
N ALA A 33 -44.92 36.30 -1.91
CA ALA A 33 -45.60 35.92 -3.15
C ALA A 33 -46.16 37.18 -3.86
N ALA A 34 -46.44 37.12 -5.16
CA ALA A 34 -47.40 37.95 -5.94
C ALA A 34 -47.39 37.46 -7.42
N GLY A 35 -48.48 37.50 -8.22
CA GLY A 35 -49.89 37.77 -7.90
C GLY A 35 -50.76 37.91 -9.18
N GLY A 36 -51.79 37.07 -9.35
CA GLY A 36 -52.79 37.14 -10.44
C GLY A 36 -52.32 36.67 -11.84
N SER A 37 -53.20 36.40 -12.83
CA SER A 37 -54.65 36.11 -12.78
C SER A 37 -55.21 35.66 -14.16
N ARG A 38 -56.02 34.57 -14.21
CA ARG A 38 -56.90 34.14 -15.36
C ARG A 38 -56.19 33.84 -16.70
N ALA A 39 -56.70 33.02 -17.64
CA ALA A 39 -57.70 31.94 -17.61
C ALA A 39 -57.56 31.09 -18.92
N THR A 40 -58.49 30.14 -19.16
CA THR A 40 -58.82 29.47 -20.45
C THR A 40 -57.74 28.65 -21.19
N SER A 41 -57.95 27.33 -21.20
CA SER A 41 -57.58 26.36 -22.26
C SER A 41 -58.44 26.60 -23.55
N PRO A 42 -58.27 25.87 -24.69
CA PRO A 42 -57.44 24.68 -24.91
C PRO A 42 -56.69 24.58 -26.28
N ILE A 43 -55.89 23.50 -26.42
CA ILE A 43 -55.55 22.73 -27.65
C ILE A 43 -55.17 23.50 -28.93
N HIS A 44 -53.92 23.30 -29.41
CA HIS A 44 -53.69 22.81 -30.79
C HIS A 44 -52.26 22.24 -30.97
N HIS A 45 -52.14 21.09 -31.64
CA HIS A 45 -50.89 20.63 -32.27
C HIS A 45 -50.79 21.18 -33.70
N PRO A 46 -49.58 21.27 -34.25
CA PRO A 46 -49.31 20.47 -35.45
C PRO A 46 -48.08 19.54 -35.32
N VAL A 47 -47.87 18.72 -36.35
CA VAL A 47 -46.89 17.63 -36.46
C VAL A 47 -45.94 17.92 -37.62
N SER A 48 -44.70 17.40 -37.61
CA SER A 48 -44.14 16.49 -38.66
C SER A 48 -42.62 16.59 -38.87
N VAL A 49 -42.10 15.66 -39.71
CA VAL A 49 -40.69 15.48 -40.13
C VAL A 49 -39.78 14.95 -39.00
N LEU A 50 -39.17 13.75 -39.06
CA LEU A 50 -39.16 12.65 -40.05
C LEU A 50 -39.31 11.30 -39.25
N ALA A 51 -38.87 10.07 -39.58
CA ALA A 51 -38.01 9.50 -40.63
C ALA A 51 -38.71 8.33 -41.37
N ARG A 52 -37.99 7.26 -41.79
CA ARG A 52 -38.53 6.21 -42.67
C ARG A 52 -37.94 4.80 -42.46
N ARG A 53 -38.85 3.80 -42.35
CA ARG A 53 -38.78 2.42 -42.94
C ARG A 53 -37.69 1.45 -42.38
N ARG A 54 -37.80 0.10 -42.44
CA ARG A 54 -38.91 -0.85 -42.73
C ARG A 54 -38.54 -2.30 -42.31
N ARG A 55 -39.55 -3.10 -41.91
CA ARG A 55 -39.71 -4.59 -42.03
C ARG A 55 -38.62 -5.50 -41.41
N ARG A 56 -38.92 -6.35 -40.41
CA ARG A 56 -39.74 -7.60 -40.41
C ARG A 56 -39.18 -8.77 -41.25
N ARG A 57 -38.88 -9.90 -40.58
CA ARG A 57 -39.30 -11.27 -40.96
C ARG A 57 -39.44 -12.19 -39.72
N ARG A 58 -40.28 -13.22 -39.81
CA ARG A 58 -40.54 -14.29 -38.82
C ARG A 58 -40.73 -15.62 -39.57
N ARG A 59 -40.18 -16.73 -39.05
CA ARG A 59 -40.62 -18.15 -39.18
C ARG A 59 -40.26 -18.81 -37.83
N ARG A 60 -41.06 -19.62 -37.11
CA ARG A 60 -41.97 -20.75 -37.39
C ARG A 60 -41.26 -22.09 -37.69
N SER A 61 -41.36 -22.99 -36.71
CA SER A 61 -41.10 -24.44 -36.63
C SER A 61 -42.18 -25.27 -37.41
N PRO A 62 -42.25 -26.63 -37.43
CA PRO A 62 -42.08 -27.59 -36.29
C PRO A 62 -41.51 -29.02 -36.56
N SER A 63 -41.33 -29.77 -35.44
CA SER A 63 -41.56 -31.23 -35.19
C SER A 63 -41.11 -32.36 -36.14
N CYS A 64 -40.48 -33.41 -35.56
CA CYS A 64 -40.98 -34.79 -35.61
C CYS A 64 -40.31 -35.73 -34.57
N GLU A 65 -41.01 -36.77 -34.12
CA GLU A 65 -40.52 -37.88 -33.25
C GLU A 65 -40.92 -39.24 -33.86
N VAL A 66 -40.09 -40.29 -33.70
CA VAL A 66 -40.53 -41.71 -33.60
C VAL A 66 -39.46 -42.51 -32.80
N ALA A 67 -39.89 -43.51 -32.02
CA ALA A 67 -39.05 -44.49 -31.26
C ALA A 67 -39.41 -45.93 -31.73
N PRO A 68 -39.37 -47.06 -30.97
CA PRO A 68 -38.73 -47.44 -29.69
C PRO A 68 -38.05 -48.85 -29.69
N ALA A 69 -37.47 -49.28 -28.54
CA ALA A 69 -37.29 -50.67 -28.00
C ALA A 69 -36.06 -50.74 -27.05
N SER A 70 -36.19 -50.87 -25.72
CA SER A 70 -36.37 -52.09 -24.87
C SER A 70 -35.05 -52.83 -24.53
N ALA A 71 -34.75 -53.36 -23.32
CA ALA A 71 -35.51 -53.51 -22.06
C ALA A 71 -34.58 -53.67 -20.81
N ALA A 72 -35.16 -53.55 -19.59
CA ALA A 72 -34.82 -54.09 -18.24
C ALA A 72 -33.34 -54.32 -17.78
N SER A 73 -32.97 -54.30 -16.49
CA SER A 73 -33.64 -54.15 -15.17
C SER A 73 -32.76 -53.20 -14.29
N SER A 74 -33.18 -52.46 -13.25
CA SER A 74 -34.17 -52.54 -12.16
C SER A 74 -33.75 -53.38 -10.93
N LEU A 75 -33.27 -52.71 -9.87
CA LEU A 75 -33.49 -53.09 -8.46
C LEU A 75 -33.31 -51.89 -7.52
N THR A 76 -34.11 -51.83 -6.45
CA THR A 76 -34.24 -50.72 -5.49
C THR A 76 -34.37 -51.25 -4.06
N VAL A 77 -33.81 -50.55 -3.07
CA VAL A 77 -34.15 -50.72 -1.64
C VAL A 77 -34.12 -49.33 -0.96
N GLU A 78 -34.98 -49.12 0.04
CA GLU A 78 -35.28 -47.83 0.68
C GLU A 78 -34.58 -47.64 2.05
N HIS A 79 -34.78 -46.45 2.66
CA HIS A 79 -34.44 -46.16 4.06
C HIS A 79 -35.27 -47.00 5.06
N PRO A 80 -34.86 -47.04 6.34
CA PRO A 80 -35.61 -46.26 7.33
C PRO A 80 -34.77 -45.56 8.42
N ASN A 81 -35.43 -44.65 9.15
CA ASN A 81 -35.02 -43.99 10.40
C ASN A 81 -36.32 -43.79 11.21
N PRO A 82 -36.38 -43.95 12.56
CA PRO A 82 -36.34 -42.75 13.42
C PRO A 82 -35.98 -42.91 14.94
N TYR A 83 -35.90 -41.75 15.62
CA TYR A 83 -36.25 -41.45 17.04
C TYR A 83 -35.41 -41.93 18.28
N HIS A 84 -34.54 -41.00 18.73
CA HIS A 84 -34.41 -40.44 20.11
C HIS A 84 -33.87 -41.24 21.35
N PRO A 85 -33.47 -40.53 22.45
CA PRO A 85 -32.48 -41.01 23.44
C PRO A 85 -32.91 -40.99 24.94
N PRO A 86 -32.02 -41.47 25.84
CA PRO A 86 -31.83 -40.99 27.22
C PRO A 86 -30.39 -40.40 27.40
N SER A 87 -29.97 -39.56 28.37
CA SER A 87 -30.51 -38.78 29.51
C SER A 87 -29.52 -38.92 30.69
N SER A 88 -29.04 -37.83 31.27
CA SER A 88 -28.14 -37.84 32.45
C SER A 88 -28.86 -38.18 33.77
N PRO A 89 -28.11 -38.42 34.86
CA PRO A 89 -28.39 -37.70 36.11
C PRO A 89 -27.13 -37.08 36.74
N ALA A 90 -27.30 -36.35 37.86
CA ALA A 90 -26.25 -35.60 38.57
C ALA A 90 -26.43 -35.63 40.11
N ALA A 91 -25.52 -34.96 40.84
CA ALA A 91 -25.42 -34.86 42.32
C ALA A 91 -24.96 -36.18 43.01
N SER A 92 -24.25 -36.20 44.15
CA SER A 92 -23.61 -35.18 45.03
C SER A 92 -22.50 -35.87 45.88
N ALA A 93 -21.71 -35.30 46.81
CA ALA A 93 -21.70 -33.98 47.48
C ALA A 93 -20.26 -33.61 47.97
N ASP A 94 -20.13 -32.46 48.65
CA ASP A 94 -18.95 -32.01 49.43
C ASP A 94 -18.89 -32.71 50.82
N PRO A 95 -17.72 -32.81 51.52
CA PRO A 95 -17.16 -31.64 52.21
C PRO A 95 -15.61 -31.51 52.34
N HIS A 96 -15.16 -30.25 52.33
CA HIS A 96 -14.13 -29.59 53.16
C HIS A 96 -13.50 -30.31 54.39
N PRO A 97 -12.37 -29.82 54.96
CA PRO A 97 -11.22 -29.09 54.36
C PRO A 97 -9.83 -29.47 54.94
N SER A 98 -8.70 -28.96 54.39
CA SER A 98 -7.50 -28.62 55.21
C SER A 98 -6.37 -27.84 54.48
N HIS A 99 -5.74 -26.93 55.24
CA HIS A 99 -4.39 -26.35 55.11
C HIS A 99 -3.84 -25.88 53.74
N HIS A 100 -4.00 -24.58 53.45
CA HIS A 100 -2.92 -23.81 52.81
C HIS A 100 -1.78 -23.55 53.81
N HIS A 101 -0.53 -23.66 53.37
CA HIS A 101 0.65 -23.18 54.10
C HIS A 101 1.36 -22.06 53.32
N HIS A 102 1.88 -21.05 54.03
CA HIS A 102 2.57 -19.92 53.41
C HIS A 102 3.96 -20.28 52.88
N ALA A 103 4.32 -19.69 51.74
CA ALA A 103 5.71 -19.35 51.40
C ALA A 103 5.76 -17.89 50.90
N ARG A 104 6.19 -16.96 51.77
CA ARG A 104 6.58 -15.59 51.38
C ARG A 104 8.09 -15.56 51.24
N HIS A 105 8.62 -15.21 50.07
CA HIS A 105 9.98 -14.67 49.98
C HIS A 105 9.92 -13.15 49.90
N ALA A 106 10.70 -12.49 50.74
CA ALA A 106 10.82 -11.04 50.81
C ALA A 106 12.28 -10.63 50.64
N ILE A 107 12.52 -9.57 49.89
CA ILE A 107 13.83 -8.91 49.78
C ILE A 107 13.62 -7.42 50.04
N ARG A 108 14.41 -6.85 50.96
CA ARG A 108 14.57 -5.41 51.23
C ARG A 108 15.94 -5.01 50.67
N LEU A 109 16.07 -4.06 49.73
CA LEU A 109 15.87 -2.59 49.77
C LEU A 109 17.15 -1.81 50.12
N HIS A 110 17.29 -0.63 49.49
CA HIS A 110 18.28 0.46 49.72
C HIS A 110 19.68 0.27 49.07
N PRO A 111 20.50 1.34 48.89
CA PRO A 111 20.24 2.37 47.87
C PRO A 111 21.51 2.82 47.07
N SER A 112 21.33 3.71 46.09
CA SER A 112 22.39 4.26 45.23
C SER A 112 23.31 5.29 45.91
N PRO A 113 24.57 5.42 45.43
CA PRO A 113 25.22 6.74 45.32
C PRO A 113 26.00 6.97 44.00
N PRO A 114 26.07 8.22 43.49
CA PRO A 114 27.08 8.72 42.55
C PRO A 114 28.20 9.48 43.32
N PRO A 115 29.15 10.22 42.68
CA PRO A 115 29.54 10.32 41.26
C PRO A 115 31.04 9.99 41.04
N CYS A 116 31.55 10.15 39.81
CA CYS A 116 32.98 10.40 39.62
C CYS A 116 33.28 11.18 38.32
N THR A 117 34.15 12.19 38.41
CA THR A 117 34.64 12.99 37.27
C THR A 117 36.12 13.29 37.42
N THR A 118 36.93 12.99 36.40
CA THR A 118 38.28 13.54 36.24
C THR A 118 38.64 13.57 34.76
N ALA A 119 39.34 14.61 34.30
CA ALA A 119 39.68 14.81 32.90
C ALA A 119 41.12 14.38 32.57
N VAL A 120 41.40 14.14 31.29
CA VAL A 120 42.76 14.15 30.73
C VAL A 120 42.78 15.08 29.52
N ILE A 121 43.76 16.00 29.50
CA ILE A 121 43.99 16.94 28.39
C ILE A 121 45.44 16.78 27.91
N ARG A 122 45.60 16.54 26.60
CA ARG A 122 46.74 16.95 25.73
C ARG A 122 46.34 16.58 24.30
N LEU A 123 46.14 17.51 23.35
CA LEU A 123 47.03 18.56 22.83
C LEU A 123 48.21 17.99 22.02
N PHE A 124 48.16 18.13 20.69
CA PHE A 124 49.18 18.86 19.93
C PHE A 124 48.61 19.41 18.61
N LEU A 125 49.34 20.33 17.97
CA LEU A 125 48.92 21.19 16.85
C LEU A 125 49.91 21.05 15.66
N PHE A 126 49.75 21.91 14.64
CA PHE A 126 50.58 22.11 13.44
C PHE A 126 50.30 21.18 12.24
N PHE A 127 50.51 21.59 10.97
CA PHE A 127 51.08 22.85 10.44
C PHE A 127 50.21 23.45 9.29
N LEU A 128 50.43 24.72 8.96
CA LEU A 128 49.82 25.46 7.84
C LEU A 128 50.87 26.41 7.22
N LEU A 129 50.73 26.73 5.92
CA LEU A 129 51.41 27.78 5.11
C LEU A 129 52.56 27.35 4.17
N HIS A 130 52.37 27.67 2.87
CA HIS A 130 53.25 28.22 1.82
C HIS A 130 52.71 27.72 0.45
N LYS A 131 52.31 28.49 -0.56
CA LYS A 131 52.45 29.91 -1.00
C LYS A 131 53.75 30.29 -1.73
N LYS A 132 53.79 30.04 -3.05
CA LYS A 132 54.34 30.85 -4.19
C LYS A 132 54.03 30.08 -5.51
N GLU A 133 53.72 30.68 -6.68
CA GLU A 133 54.50 31.56 -7.59
C GLU A 133 55.75 30.87 -8.17
N VAL A 134 56.13 30.96 -9.46
CA VAL A 134 55.46 31.43 -10.72
C VAL A 134 56.29 30.89 -11.93
N GLU A 135 55.97 31.27 -13.18
CA GLU A 135 56.73 30.99 -14.44
C GLU A 135 56.77 29.51 -14.90
N THR A 136 56.41 29.08 -16.12
CA THR A 136 56.60 29.54 -17.52
C THR A 136 58.03 29.41 -18.06
N GLY A 137 58.27 28.33 -18.82
CA GLY A 137 59.46 28.16 -19.67
C GLY A 137 59.09 27.43 -20.96
N VAL A 138 59.45 28.00 -22.12
CA VAL A 138 59.15 27.46 -23.46
C VAL A 138 60.45 27.25 -24.22
N GLY A 139 60.58 26.12 -24.91
CA GLY A 139 61.67 25.81 -25.84
C GLY A 139 62.36 24.47 -25.54
N GLU A 140 62.94 23.77 -26.51
CA GLU A 140 62.74 23.90 -27.97
C GLU A 140 63.01 22.56 -28.67
N ARG A 141 62.80 22.50 -29.99
CA ARG A 141 62.82 21.25 -30.77
C ARG A 141 64.24 20.71 -30.93
N ARG A 142 64.39 19.38 -30.87
CA ARG A 142 65.28 18.63 -31.78
C ARG A 142 64.60 17.34 -32.26
N ARG A 143 65.13 16.81 -33.35
CA ARG A 143 64.55 15.79 -34.24
C ARG A 143 65.60 14.69 -34.42
N VAL A 144 65.19 13.42 -34.55
CA VAL A 144 65.73 12.38 -35.46
C VAL A 144 65.22 10.97 -35.07
N ASP A 145 64.68 10.29 -36.09
CA ASP A 145 64.53 8.85 -36.38
C ASP A 145 64.05 7.79 -35.36
N LYS A 146 62.91 7.18 -35.76
CA LYS A 146 62.62 5.72 -35.88
C LYS A 146 63.27 4.75 -34.86
N ALA A 147 62.42 4.05 -34.09
CA ALA A 147 61.88 2.72 -34.46
C ALA A 147 61.03 2.08 -33.33
N LEU A 148 60.30 1.01 -33.68
CA LEU A 148 59.64 0.00 -32.82
C LEU A 148 58.54 0.43 -31.82
N LEU A 149 57.39 -0.25 -31.95
CA LEU A 149 56.46 -0.62 -30.87
C LEU A 149 56.97 -1.94 -30.22
N PRO A 150 56.46 -2.46 -29.07
CA PRO A 150 55.17 -2.13 -28.43
C PRO A 150 55.16 -2.00 -26.88
N PHE A 151 53.95 -1.86 -26.33
CA PHE A 151 53.52 -1.95 -24.92
C PHE A 151 53.89 -0.81 -23.94
N GLY A 152 52.89 -0.43 -23.13
CA GLY A 152 53.11 0.01 -21.74
C GLY A 152 53.05 1.51 -21.43
N SER A 153 51.87 2.13 -21.51
CA SER A 153 51.33 3.01 -20.43
C SER A 153 49.91 3.49 -20.78
N ILE A 154 48.98 3.42 -19.83
CA ILE A 154 47.68 4.08 -19.93
C ILE A 154 47.77 5.37 -19.10
N THR A 155 47.84 6.52 -19.77
CA THR A 155 47.77 7.81 -19.08
C THR A 155 46.31 8.12 -18.75
N GLU A 156 45.95 8.13 -17.47
CA GLU A 156 44.63 8.59 -17.04
C GLU A 156 44.44 10.07 -17.34
N MET A 157 43.58 10.39 -18.30
CA MET A 157 42.94 11.70 -18.37
C MET A 157 41.61 11.61 -17.60
N MET A 158 41.56 12.18 -16.40
CA MET A 158 40.32 12.34 -15.65
C MET A 158 39.39 13.35 -16.34
N ALA A 159 38.59 12.87 -17.29
CA ALA A 159 37.43 13.57 -17.79
C ALA A 159 36.27 13.39 -16.79
N VAL A 160 35.88 14.46 -16.10
CA VAL A 160 34.68 14.45 -15.25
C VAL A 160 33.46 14.45 -16.15
N THR A 161 32.89 13.28 -16.40
CA THR A 161 31.63 13.10 -17.12
C THR A 161 30.48 12.87 -16.14
N ASN A 162 29.33 13.48 -16.43
CA ASN A 162 28.13 13.37 -15.60
C ASN A 162 27.71 11.91 -15.42
N GLY A 163 27.17 11.58 -14.24
CA GLY A 163 26.84 10.21 -13.84
C GLY A 163 25.90 9.49 -14.80
N VAL A 164 26.48 8.63 -15.65
CA VAL A 164 25.75 7.55 -16.32
C VAL A 164 25.59 6.43 -15.30
N ILE A 165 24.35 6.02 -15.03
CA ILE A 165 24.08 4.83 -14.21
C ILE A 165 24.77 3.65 -14.89
N HIS A 166 25.67 2.97 -14.18
CA HIS A 166 26.37 1.80 -14.70
C HIS A 166 25.36 0.65 -14.85
N ALA A 167 24.82 0.49 -16.06
CA ALA A 167 23.91 -0.59 -16.39
C ALA A 167 24.58 -1.94 -16.06
N SER A 168 23.97 -2.69 -15.14
CA SER A 168 24.41 -4.04 -14.82
C SER A 168 24.32 -4.90 -16.07
N SER A 169 25.40 -5.57 -16.46
CA SER A 169 25.45 -6.41 -17.68
C SER A 169 24.79 -7.78 -17.46
N ARG A 170 23.67 -7.80 -16.73
CA ARG A 170 22.85 -8.97 -16.41
C ARG A 170 21.41 -8.64 -16.76
N GLU A 171 20.68 -9.62 -17.28
CA GLU A 171 19.23 -9.54 -17.40
C GLU A 171 18.57 -9.73 -16.02
N PRO A 172 17.39 -9.12 -15.75
CA PRO A 172 16.65 -9.38 -14.53
C PRO A 172 16.09 -10.82 -14.53
N LEU A 173 15.96 -11.41 -13.34
CA LEU A 173 15.36 -12.73 -13.12
C LEU A 173 13.89 -12.77 -13.55
N PHE A 174 13.19 -11.64 -13.36
CA PHE A 174 11.87 -11.30 -13.87
C PHE A 174 11.62 -9.81 -13.62
N SER A 175 10.57 -9.27 -14.24
CA SER A 175 10.05 -7.93 -13.92
C SER A 175 8.57 -8.00 -13.55
N PHE A 176 8.07 -7.07 -12.74
CA PHE A 176 6.66 -7.02 -12.35
C PHE A 176 6.10 -5.59 -12.28
N GLY A 177 4.83 -5.40 -12.64
CA GLY A 177 4.17 -4.10 -12.65
C GLY A 177 3.72 -3.66 -11.25
N VAL A 178 3.76 -2.35 -10.96
CA VAL A 178 3.28 -1.79 -9.68
C VAL A 178 2.41 -0.54 -9.88
N ILE A 179 1.32 -0.46 -9.13
CA ILE A 179 0.44 0.72 -9.04
C ILE A 179 -0.17 0.82 -7.63
N ALA A 180 -0.40 2.04 -7.15
CA ALA A 180 -1.00 2.33 -5.86
C ALA A 180 -2.16 3.34 -5.99
N ASP A 181 -3.12 3.25 -5.07
CA ASP A 181 -4.16 4.26 -4.82
C ASP A 181 -4.85 4.76 -6.10
N VAL A 182 -5.45 3.82 -6.84
CA VAL A 182 -6.26 4.11 -8.03
C VAL A 182 -7.50 4.91 -7.63
N GLN A 183 -8.14 4.58 -6.50
CA GLN A 183 -9.27 5.29 -5.89
C GLN A 183 -10.27 5.84 -6.96
N TYR A 184 -10.67 4.99 -7.90
CA TYR A 184 -11.61 5.39 -8.96
C TYR A 184 -13.00 5.70 -8.38
N ALA A 185 -13.63 6.77 -8.86
CA ALA A 185 -15.06 7.02 -8.65
C ALA A 185 -15.66 7.87 -9.78
N ASP A 186 -16.91 7.60 -10.15
CA ASP A 186 -17.67 8.40 -11.13
C ASP A 186 -18.26 9.67 -10.49
N ILE A 187 -17.38 10.53 -9.97
CA ILE A 187 -17.71 11.81 -9.32
C ILE A 187 -16.82 12.94 -9.90
N PRO A 188 -17.17 14.23 -9.74
CA PRO A 188 -16.28 15.33 -10.11
C PRO A 188 -14.99 15.30 -9.29
N ASP A 189 -13.90 15.81 -9.88
CA ASP A 189 -12.60 15.93 -9.19
C ASP A 189 -12.72 16.75 -7.89
N GLY A 190 -11.95 16.35 -6.87
CA GLY A 190 -12.01 16.90 -5.53
C GLY A 190 -10.65 17.21 -4.95
N ARG A 191 -10.56 17.24 -3.62
CA ARG A 191 -9.31 17.45 -2.87
C ARG A 191 -9.27 16.56 -1.62
N SER A 192 -8.07 16.24 -1.14
CA SER A 192 -7.85 15.71 0.20
C SER A 192 -8.14 16.77 1.27
N PHE A 193 -8.15 16.38 2.55
CA PHE A 193 -8.30 17.31 3.68
C PHE A 193 -7.24 18.42 3.68
N LEU A 194 -6.01 18.10 3.28
CA LEU A 194 -4.89 19.04 3.12
C LEU A 194 -4.94 19.84 1.80
N GLY A 195 -6.04 19.75 1.04
CA GLY A 195 -6.27 20.51 -0.19
C GLY A 195 -5.59 19.93 -1.45
N VAL A 196 -4.94 18.78 -1.39
CA VAL A 196 -4.24 18.17 -2.53
C VAL A 196 -5.27 17.68 -3.58
N PRO A 197 -5.15 17.99 -4.88
CA PRO A 197 -6.13 17.59 -5.90
C PRO A 197 -6.28 16.07 -6.07
N ARG A 198 -7.52 15.62 -6.26
CA ARG A 198 -7.90 14.20 -6.44
C ARG A 198 -8.74 14.04 -7.70
N TYR A 199 -8.26 13.25 -8.68
CA TYR A 199 -8.81 13.17 -10.03
C TYR A 199 -9.57 11.86 -10.28
N TYR A 200 -10.66 11.64 -9.54
CA TYR A 200 -11.36 10.34 -9.39
C TYR A 200 -11.79 9.66 -10.69
N ARG A 201 -12.03 10.43 -11.77
CA ARG A 201 -12.37 9.88 -13.09
C ARG A 201 -11.15 9.60 -13.97
N HIS A 202 -10.04 10.30 -13.76
CA HIS A 202 -8.82 10.16 -14.56
C HIS A 202 -7.95 9.00 -14.07
N SER A 203 -8.02 8.62 -12.81
CA SER A 203 -7.15 7.58 -12.23
C SER A 203 -7.28 6.21 -12.90
N ILE A 204 -8.47 5.82 -13.35
CA ILE A 204 -8.64 4.60 -14.16
C ILE A 204 -7.91 4.68 -15.52
N SER A 205 -7.71 5.89 -16.06
CA SER A 205 -6.86 6.09 -17.24
C SER A 205 -5.36 6.06 -16.94
N VAL A 206 -4.94 6.26 -15.68
CA VAL A 206 -3.58 5.93 -15.24
C VAL A 206 -3.38 4.42 -15.26
N LEU A 207 -4.34 3.65 -14.72
CA LEU A 207 -4.33 2.18 -14.80
C LEU A 207 -4.35 1.65 -16.25
N GLN A 208 -5.18 2.23 -17.12
CA GLN A 208 -5.19 1.90 -18.56
C GLN A 208 -3.81 2.14 -19.22
N ARG A 209 -3.08 3.19 -18.82
CA ARG A 209 -1.70 3.42 -19.26
C ARG A 209 -0.73 2.40 -18.67
N ALA A 210 -0.88 2.03 -17.39
CA ALA A 210 -0.05 1.03 -16.73
C ALA A 210 -0.13 -0.33 -17.44
N VAL A 211 -1.35 -0.88 -17.57
CA VAL A 211 -1.61 -2.15 -18.26
C VAL A 211 -1.17 -2.11 -19.74
N SER A 212 -1.44 -1.00 -20.44
CA SER A 212 -0.99 -0.83 -21.83
C SER A 212 0.53 -0.69 -21.97
N THR A 213 1.26 -0.29 -20.92
CA THR A 213 2.72 -0.26 -20.92
C THR A 213 3.26 -1.65 -20.64
N TRP A 214 2.82 -2.30 -19.57
CA TRP A 214 3.30 -3.63 -19.18
C TRP A 214 3.13 -4.67 -20.30
N ASN A 215 1.97 -4.68 -20.97
CA ASN A 215 1.70 -5.58 -22.10
C ASN A 215 2.61 -5.34 -23.33
N LYS A 216 3.21 -4.15 -23.49
CA LYS A 216 4.16 -3.83 -24.58
C LYS A 216 5.61 -4.18 -24.25
N GLN A 217 5.93 -4.35 -22.97
CA GLN A 217 7.27 -4.74 -22.53
C GLN A 217 7.49 -6.26 -22.66
N HIS A 218 6.40 -7.05 -22.69
CA HIS A 218 6.39 -8.51 -22.89
C HIS A 218 7.17 -9.36 -21.86
N ASN A 219 7.89 -8.74 -20.92
CA ASN A 219 8.66 -9.40 -19.85
C ASN A 219 8.08 -9.19 -18.44
N ILE A 220 6.95 -8.49 -18.31
CA ILE A 220 6.27 -8.25 -17.04
C ILE A 220 5.49 -9.51 -16.63
N LYS A 221 5.99 -10.22 -15.63
CA LYS A 221 5.55 -11.57 -15.25
C LYS A 221 4.26 -11.60 -14.42
N PHE A 222 3.99 -10.52 -13.70
CA PHE A 222 2.78 -10.27 -12.92
C PHE A 222 2.66 -8.77 -12.61
N SER A 223 1.56 -8.32 -12.01
CA SER A 223 1.48 -6.97 -11.43
C SER A 223 0.92 -6.98 -9.99
N ILE A 224 1.17 -5.91 -9.24
CA ILE A 224 0.64 -5.71 -7.87
C ILE A 224 -0.11 -4.36 -7.78
N ASN A 225 -1.34 -4.41 -7.27
CA ASN A 225 -2.13 -3.24 -6.87
C ASN A 225 -2.09 -3.03 -5.35
N PHE A 226 -1.46 -1.95 -4.90
CA PHE A 226 -1.20 -1.62 -3.49
C PHE A 226 -2.41 -1.00 -2.75
N GLY A 227 -3.54 -1.69 -2.81
CA GLY A 227 -4.78 -1.31 -2.13
C GLY A 227 -5.67 -0.34 -2.91
N ASP A 228 -6.65 0.22 -2.22
CA ASP A 228 -7.46 1.38 -2.62
C ASP A 228 -7.86 1.47 -4.09
N ILE A 229 -8.58 0.43 -4.52
CA ILE A 229 -9.05 0.25 -5.90
C ILE A 229 -10.14 1.28 -6.31
N ILE A 230 -11.00 1.69 -5.38
CA ILE A 230 -12.06 2.71 -5.58
C ILE A 230 -12.14 3.66 -4.39
N ASP A 231 -12.59 4.90 -4.60
CA ASP A 231 -12.57 5.94 -3.56
C ASP A 231 -13.67 5.77 -2.49
N GLY A 232 -13.42 6.24 -1.26
CA GLY A 232 -14.37 6.28 -0.15
C GLY A 232 -15.64 7.10 -0.45
N TYR A 233 -15.57 8.12 -1.30
CA TYR A 233 -16.72 8.90 -1.78
C TYR A 233 -17.44 8.29 -2.99
N CYS A 234 -17.04 7.09 -3.46
CA CYS A 234 -17.84 6.35 -4.43
C CYS A 234 -19.25 6.11 -3.86
N PRO A 235 -20.34 6.44 -4.59
CA PRO A 235 -21.71 6.19 -4.14
C PRO A 235 -21.92 4.70 -3.83
N LYS A 236 -22.50 4.39 -2.66
CA LYS A 236 -22.49 3.01 -2.11
C LYS A 236 -23.38 2.03 -2.86
N ASP A 237 -24.34 2.55 -3.64
CA ASP A 237 -25.09 1.82 -4.66
C ASP A 237 -24.23 1.44 -5.89
N LYS A 238 -23.18 2.21 -6.17
CA LYS A 238 -22.25 2.02 -7.30
C LYS A 238 -20.96 1.31 -6.94
N SER A 239 -20.58 1.19 -5.66
CA SER A 239 -19.28 0.63 -5.23
C SER A 239 -18.93 -0.71 -5.89
N LEU A 240 -19.90 -1.64 -6.02
CA LEU A 240 -19.67 -2.92 -6.69
C LEU A 240 -19.34 -2.76 -8.19
N TRP A 241 -20.08 -1.90 -8.89
CA TRP A 241 -19.83 -1.60 -10.30
C TRP A 241 -18.49 -0.87 -10.51
N ALA A 242 -18.13 0.03 -9.59
CA ALA A 242 -16.86 0.74 -9.66
C ALA A 242 -15.67 -0.21 -9.43
N VAL A 243 -15.76 -1.14 -8.46
CA VAL A 243 -14.74 -2.20 -8.27
C VAL A 243 -14.63 -3.07 -9.51
N GLN A 244 -15.76 -3.58 -10.02
CA GLN A 244 -15.74 -4.42 -11.22
C GLN A 244 -15.11 -3.68 -12.40
N LYS A 245 -15.48 -2.41 -12.65
CA LYS A 245 -14.93 -1.61 -13.74
C LYS A 245 -13.41 -1.40 -13.67
N VAL A 246 -12.82 -1.36 -12.46
CA VAL A 246 -11.36 -1.27 -12.30
C VAL A 246 -10.71 -2.65 -12.47
N LEU A 247 -11.36 -3.72 -12.00
CA LEU A 247 -10.93 -5.10 -12.28
C LEU A 247 -10.98 -5.44 -13.77
N ASP A 248 -12.00 -4.98 -14.50
CA ASP A 248 -12.13 -5.11 -15.96
C ASP A 248 -10.94 -4.48 -16.72
N GLU A 249 -10.20 -3.55 -16.10
CA GLU A 249 -8.94 -3.01 -16.66
C GLU A 249 -7.73 -3.86 -16.28
N PHE A 250 -7.64 -4.35 -15.03
CA PHE A 250 -6.59 -5.30 -14.62
C PHE A 250 -6.68 -6.64 -15.38
N GLU A 251 -7.87 -7.12 -15.72
CA GLU A 251 -8.09 -8.33 -16.52
C GLU A 251 -7.63 -8.20 -17.99
N LYS A 252 -7.17 -7.02 -18.42
CA LYS A 252 -6.53 -6.81 -19.73
C LYS A 252 -5.01 -6.95 -19.69
N PHE A 253 -4.41 -7.12 -18.50
CA PHE A 253 -2.98 -7.39 -18.36
C PHE A 253 -2.67 -8.86 -18.70
N ASP A 254 -1.60 -9.10 -19.46
CA ASP A 254 -1.21 -10.44 -19.94
C ASP A 254 -0.44 -11.23 -18.87
N GLY A 255 -1.07 -11.40 -17.70
CA GLY A 255 -0.50 -12.08 -16.54
C GLY A 255 -1.38 -11.95 -15.28
N PRO A 256 -1.02 -12.60 -14.17
CA PRO A 256 -1.75 -12.47 -12.91
C PRO A 256 -1.55 -11.08 -12.30
N THR A 257 -2.61 -10.53 -11.72
CA THR A 257 -2.56 -9.35 -10.87
C THR A 257 -2.81 -9.77 -9.42
N TYR A 258 -1.94 -9.34 -8.53
CA TYR A 258 -2.06 -9.52 -7.08
C TYR A 258 -2.62 -8.24 -6.44
N HIS A 259 -3.53 -8.40 -5.49
CA HIS A 259 -4.26 -7.29 -4.87
C HIS A 259 -4.20 -7.39 -3.35
N MET A 260 -4.11 -6.25 -2.68
CA MET A 260 -4.31 -6.11 -1.23
C MET A 260 -5.47 -5.15 -0.94
N PHE A 261 -5.88 -5.03 0.33
CA PHE A 261 -6.83 -3.99 0.75
C PHE A 261 -6.12 -2.68 1.06
N GLY A 262 -6.80 -1.56 0.80
CA GLY A 262 -6.60 -0.33 1.56
C GLY A 262 -7.89 0.08 2.27
N ASN A 263 -7.87 1.19 3.00
CA ASN A 263 -9.04 1.68 3.73
C ASN A 263 -10.22 2.07 2.81
N HIS A 264 -9.98 2.65 1.63
CA HIS A 264 -11.07 2.97 0.70
C HIS A 264 -11.71 1.72 0.08
N CYS A 265 -11.01 0.57 0.00
CA CYS A 265 -11.67 -0.71 -0.29
C CYS A 265 -12.72 -1.05 0.80
N LEU A 266 -12.31 -0.98 2.07
CA LEU A 266 -13.12 -1.36 3.23
C LEU A 266 -14.24 -0.35 3.56
N TYR A 267 -14.11 0.90 3.14
CA TYR A 267 -15.20 1.89 3.14
C TYR A 267 -16.33 1.57 2.14
N ASN A 268 -16.14 0.60 1.24
CA ASN A 268 -17.01 0.38 0.08
C ASN A 268 -17.66 -1.00 0.04
N LEU A 269 -16.96 -2.08 0.40
CA LEU A 269 -17.48 -3.46 0.35
C LEU A 269 -17.01 -4.28 1.58
N PRO A 270 -17.76 -5.30 2.02
CA PRO A 270 -17.35 -6.18 3.12
C PRO A 270 -16.12 -7.05 2.80
N ARG A 271 -15.32 -7.41 3.81
CA ARG A 271 -14.03 -8.14 3.67
C ARG A 271 -14.09 -9.34 2.72
N GLY A 272 -14.86 -10.39 3.04
CA GLY A 272 -14.96 -11.62 2.24
C GLY A 272 -15.45 -11.40 0.80
N LYS A 273 -16.26 -10.36 0.57
CA LYS A 273 -16.68 -9.96 -0.78
C LYS A 273 -15.53 -9.34 -1.57
N LEU A 274 -14.66 -8.57 -0.93
CA LEU A 274 -13.43 -8.07 -1.55
C LEU A 274 -12.43 -9.20 -1.79
N VAL A 275 -12.22 -10.12 -0.85
CA VAL A 275 -11.39 -11.34 -1.06
C VAL A 275 -11.81 -12.07 -2.33
N SER A 276 -13.11 -12.32 -2.46
CA SER A 276 -13.71 -13.00 -3.62
C SER A 276 -13.53 -12.23 -4.93
N LEU A 277 -13.81 -10.92 -4.94
CA LEU A 277 -13.71 -10.08 -6.15
C LEU A 277 -12.27 -9.86 -6.60
N LEU A 278 -11.36 -9.67 -5.65
CA LEU A 278 -9.93 -9.44 -5.89
C LEU A 278 -9.15 -10.75 -6.12
N LYS A 279 -9.83 -11.91 -6.13
CA LYS A 279 -9.27 -13.24 -6.42
C LYS A 279 -8.01 -13.56 -5.60
N MET A 280 -8.00 -13.14 -4.33
CA MET A 280 -6.85 -13.34 -3.45
C MET A 280 -6.55 -14.84 -3.28
N PRO A 281 -5.28 -15.28 -3.33
CA PRO A 281 -4.93 -16.69 -3.22
C PRO A 281 -4.98 -17.16 -1.75
N THR A 282 -6.19 -17.46 -1.28
CA THR A 282 -6.49 -17.80 0.11
C THR A 282 -7.68 -18.78 0.17
N ASP A 283 -7.65 -19.71 1.12
CA ASP A 283 -8.73 -20.69 1.34
C ASP A 283 -9.83 -20.16 2.29
N SER A 284 -9.81 -18.87 2.65
CA SER A 284 -10.71 -18.26 3.65
C SER A 284 -10.87 -16.74 3.44
N ASP A 285 -11.68 -16.06 4.26
CA ASP A 285 -11.87 -14.58 4.24
C ASP A 285 -10.60 -13.75 4.63
N ARG A 286 -9.45 -14.41 4.76
CA ARG A 286 -8.13 -13.88 5.13
C ARG A 286 -7.43 -13.24 3.92
N ALA A 287 -7.16 -11.94 3.96
CA ALA A 287 -6.59 -11.21 2.81
C ALA A 287 -5.04 -11.12 2.79
N TYR A 288 -4.35 -11.88 3.64
CA TYR A 288 -2.90 -12.01 3.64
C TYR A 288 -2.46 -13.38 3.10
N TYR A 289 -1.38 -13.37 2.31
CA TYR A 289 -0.90 -14.53 1.55
C TYR A 289 0.54 -14.32 1.07
N ASP A 290 1.22 -15.39 0.67
CA ASP A 290 2.56 -15.34 0.06
C ASP A 290 2.63 -16.15 -1.24
N PHE A 291 3.58 -15.81 -2.11
CA PHE A 291 3.82 -16.53 -3.36
C PHE A 291 5.29 -16.41 -3.79
N SER A 292 5.80 -17.37 -4.58
CA SER A 292 7.15 -17.35 -5.13
C SER A 292 7.12 -17.33 -6.67
N PRO A 293 7.38 -16.19 -7.35
CA PRO A 293 7.38 -16.14 -8.81
C PRO A 293 8.60 -16.83 -9.45
N CYS A 294 9.69 -17.01 -8.71
CA CYS A 294 10.84 -17.83 -9.07
C CYS A 294 11.41 -18.48 -7.78
N PRO A 295 12.32 -19.47 -7.88
CA PRO A 295 12.91 -20.11 -6.71
C PRO A 295 13.58 -19.12 -5.73
N GLU A 296 14.22 -18.09 -6.26
CA GLU A 296 15.05 -17.13 -5.53
C GLU A 296 14.25 -16.10 -4.74
N TYR A 297 12.95 -15.90 -5.05
CA TYR A 297 12.14 -14.81 -4.48
C TYR A 297 10.80 -15.28 -3.92
N ARG A 298 10.42 -14.69 -2.79
CA ARG A 298 9.07 -14.77 -2.22
C ARG A 298 8.50 -13.37 -2.02
N PHE A 299 7.24 -13.20 -2.37
CA PHE A 299 6.42 -12.04 -2.06
C PHE A 299 5.50 -12.39 -0.90
N VAL A 300 5.39 -11.51 0.08
CA VAL A 300 4.51 -11.65 1.25
C VAL A 300 3.58 -10.45 1.26
N VAL A 301 2.28 -10.68 1.12
CA VAL A 301 1.26 -9.62 1.08
C VAL A 301 0.52 -9.60 2.42
N LEU A 302 0.60 -8.46 3.11
CA LEU A 302 -0.02 -8.22 4.40
C LEU A 302 -1.43 -7.62 4.26
N ASP A 303 -2.34 -8.07 5.10
CA ASP A 303 -3.61 -7.40 5.38
C ASP A 303 -3.37 -6.39 6.52
N ALA A 304 -3.00 -5.17 6.14
CA ALA A 304 -2.73 -4.06 7.06
C ALA A 304 -3.98 -3.55 7.81
N TYR A 305 -5.15 -4.15 7.57
CA TYR A 305 -6.43 -3.84 8.23
C TYR A 305 -7.00 -5.04 8.98
N ASP A 306 -6.21 -6.09 9.16
CA ASP A 306 -6.55 -7.29 9.93
C ASP A 306 -6.90 -6.90 11.37
N PHE A 307 -6.03 -6.15 12.06
CA PHE A 307 -6.37 -5.48 13.31
C PHE A 307 -6.74 -4.01 13.04
N SER A 308 -8.00 -3.72 12.73
CA SER A 308 -8.46 -2.34 12.49
C SER A 308 -9.92 -2.11 12.86
N ALA A 309 -10.31 -0.84 12.95
CA ALA A 309 -11.70 -0.40 13.08
C ALA A 309 -12.53 -0.54 11.79
N LEU A 310 -11.95 -1.12 10.72
CA LEU A 310 -12.52 -1.18 9.37
C LEU A 310 -12.69 -2.62 8.86
N GLY A 311 -13.55 -2.80 7.85
CA GLY A 311 -13.69 -4.04 7.08
C GLY A 311 -14.44 -5.19 7.77
N TRP A 312 -14.30 -5.32 9.09
CA TRP A 312 -14.99 -6.31 9.91
C TRP A 312 -16.44 -5.90 10.25
N PRO A 313 -17.34 -6.87 10.55
CA PRO A 313 -18.66 -6.60 11.11
C PRO A 313 -18.61 -5.79 12.43
N ARG A 314 -19.67 -5.03 12.74
CA ARG A 314 -19.71 -4.15 13.93
C ARG A 314 -19.69 -4.91 15.25
N ASP A 315 -20.17 -6.15 15.22
CA ASP A 315 -20.26 -7.13 16.30
C ASP A 315 -19.06 -8.09 16.35
N HIS A 316 -18.10 -7.95 15.42
CA HIS A 316 -16.90 -8.77 15.39
C HIS A 316 -15.94 -8.37 16.53
N PRO A 317 -15.32 -9.32 17.27
CA PRO A 317 -14.45 -9.01 18.40
C PRO A 317 -13.28 -8.08 18.05
N VAL A 318 -12.69 -8.24 16.86
CA VAL A 318 -11.59 -7.39 16.39
C VAL A 318 -12.03 -5.92 16.23
N THR A 319 -13.26 -5.67 15.77
CA THR A 319 -13.80 -4.31 15.64
C THR A 319 -13.88 -3.63 17.01
N ALA A 320 -14.27 -4.36 18.04
CA ALA A 320 -14.35 -3.85 19.41
C ALA A 320 -12.95 -3.65 20.04
N GLU A 321 -12.01 -4.60 19.88
CA GLU A 321 -10.64 -4.49 20.39
C GLU A 321 -9.88 -3.34 19.70
N ALA A 322 -10.00 -3.22 18.38
CA ALA A 322 -9.38 -2.16 17.58
C ALA A 322 -9.99 -0.77 17.82
N MET A 323 -11.31 -0.66 17.99
CA MET A 323 -11.94 0.61 18.39
C MET A 323 -11.48 1.05 19.78
N LYS A 324 -11.42 0.13 20.76
CA LYS A 324 -10.93 0.43 22.12
C LYS A 324 -9.46 0.86 22.10
N PHE A 325 -8.61 0.17 21.35
CA PHE A 325 -7.21 0.55 21.16
C PHE A 325 -7.08 1.95 20.54
N LEU A 326 -7.86 2.25 19.51
CA LEU A 326 -7.86 3.56 18.85
C LEU A 326 -8.41 4.68 19.77
N GLU A 327 -9.38 4.38 20.63
CA GLU A 327 -9.89 5.31 21.65
C GLU A 327 -8.86 5.59 22.76
N GLU A 328 -8.06 4.60 23.15
CA GLU A 328 -6.95 4.76 24.11
C GLU A 328 -5.76 5.53 23.53
N LYS A 329 -5.51 5.40 22.22
CA LYS A 329 -4.37 6.02 21.52
C LYS A 329 -4.67 7.41 20.95
N ASN A 330 -5.90 7.67 20.51
CA ASN A 330 -6.29 8.94 19.89
C ASN A 330 -7.39 9.61 20.72
N PRO A 331 -7.13 10.75 21.39
CA PRO A 331 -8.12 11.42 22.23
C PRO A 331 -9.18 12.22 21.45
N ASN A 332 -9.03 12.38 20.13
CA ASN A 332 -9.95 13.18 19.32
C ASN A 332 -11.33 12.51 19.20
N SER A 333 -12.36 13.32 18.97
CA SER A 333 -13.72 12.85 18.72
C SER A 333 -13.88 12.31 17.29
N ASP A 334 -13.32 13.01 16.29
CA ASP A 334 -13.04 12.44 14.98
C ASP A 334 -11.73 11.64 15.05
N LYS A 335 -11.84 10.32 15.03
CA LYS A 335 -10.69 9.40 15.04
C LYS A 335 -9.88 9.44 13.75
N ASN A 336 -10.30 10.18 12.71
CA ASN A 336 -9.47 10.45 11.54
C ASN A 336 -8.52 11.65 11.74
N SER A 337 -8.72 12.48 12.78
CA SER A 337 -7.79 13.58 13.06
C SER A 337 -6.54 13.06 13.80
N PRO A 338 -5.32 13.35 13.29
CA PRO A 338 -4.07 13.17 13.99
C PRO A 338 -3.68 14.40 14.85
N ASP A 339 -4.57 15.39 15.03
CA ASP A 339 -4.23 16.63 15.74
C ASP A 339 -4.02 16.37 17.23
N GLY A 340 -3.09 17.11 17.83
CA GLY A 340 -2.59 16.84 19.19
C GLY A 340 -1.66 15.63 19.32
N LEU A 341 -1.67 14.68 18.37
CA LEU A 341 -0.73 13.55 18.34
C LEU A 341 0.64 14.00 17.82
N VAL A 342 1.72 13.47 18.42
CA VAL A 342 3.10 13.93 18.22
C VAL A 342 3.96 12.80 17.66
N GLY A 343 4.87 13.13 16.72
CA GLY A 343 5.78 12.15 16.12
C GLY A 343 5.04 10.98 15.48
N VAL A 344 5.59 9.78 15.63
CA VAL A 344 5.03 8.52 15.07
C VAL A 344 3.65 8.15 15.63
N ASP A 345 3.22 8.72 16.75
CA ASP A 345 1.89 8.42 17.31
C ASP A 345 0.75 9.09 16.53
N ARG A 346 1.06 10.00 15.60
CA ARG A 346 0.11 10.50 14.58
C ARG A 346 -0.50 9.38 13.73
N ARG A 347 0.09 8.19 13.73
CA ARG A 347 -0.39 6.98 13.03
C ARG A 347 -1.68 6.40 13.58
N PHE A 348 -2.05 6.73 14.83
CA PHE A 348 -3.25 6.20 15.48
C PHE A 348 -4.50 6.95 15.01
N VAL A 349 -4.89 6.69 13.76
CA VAL A 349 -6.08 7.25 13.11
C VAL A 349 -6.92 6.15 12.46
N MET A 350 -8.23 6.38 12.35
CA MET A 350 -9.25 5.44 11.89
C MET A 350 -9.11 4.99 10.43
N PHE A 351 -8.36 5.75 9.61
CA PHE A 351 -8.04 5.36 8.24
C PHE A 351 -6.84 4.39 8.14
N ASN A 352 -6.15 4.13 9.25
CA ASN A 352 -5.08 3.12 9.37
C ASN A 352 -5.59 1.86 10.08
N GLY A 353 -4.69 0.89 10.22
CA GLY A 353 -4.87 -0.36 10.93
C GLY A 353 -3.53 -0.98 11.29
N GLY A 354 -3.56 -2.18 11.85
CA GLY A 354 -2.40 -3.00 12.17
C GLY A 354 -2.55 -4.45 11.72
N VAL A 355 -1.49 -5.22 11.94
CA VAL A 355 -1.41 -6.66 11.67
C VAL A 355 -1.83 -7.41 12.94
N GLY A 356 -2.76 -8.36 12.82
CA GLY A 356 -3.28 -9.15 13.94
C GLY A 356 -2.30 -10.24 14.42
N LYS A 357 -2.52 -10.73 15.64
CA LYS A 357 -1.62 -11.69 16.32
C LYS A 357 -1.38 -12.98 15.52
N GLU A 358 -2.41 -13.49 14.83
CA GLU A 358 -2.31 -14.66 13.95
C GLU A 358 -1.49 -14.36 12.69
N GLN A 359 -1.64 -13.18 12.10
CA GLN A 359 -0.87 -12.74 10.94
C GLN A 359 0.60 -12.42 11.30
N LEU A 360 0.87 -11.89 12.50
CA LEU A 360 2.23 -11.72 13.02
C LEU A 360 2.93 -13.09 13.16
N SER A 361 2.25 -14.11 13.71
CA SER A 361 2.79 -15.47 13.79
C SER A 361 3.03 -16.07 12.40
N TRP A 362 2.06 -15.95 11.48
CA TRP A 362 2.22 -16.44 10.12
C TRP A 362 3.36 -15.74 9.36
N LEU A 363 3.55 -14.43 9.54
CA LEU A 363 4.67 -13.68 8.96
C LEU A 363 6.02 -14.22 9.45
N ASN A 364 6.17 -14.46 10.76
CA ASN A 364 7.35 -15.08 11.34
C ASN A 364 7.66 -16.43 10.67
N ASP A 365 6.66 -17.30 10.55
CA ASP A 365 6.82 -18.65 10.02
C ASP A 365 7.19 -18.64 8.51
N VAL A 366 6.59 -17.73 7.73
CA VAL A 366 6.92 -17.52 6.32
C VAL A 366 8.33 -16.97 6.13
N LEU A 367 8.77 -16.02 6.96
CA LEU A 367 10.14 -15.50 6.90
C LEU A 367 11.18 -16.54 7.34
N GLN A 368 10.82 -17.42 8.28
CA GLN A 368 11.66 -18.56 8.67
C GLN A 368 11.81 -19.59 7.55
N ASP A 369 10.72 -19.98 6.88
CA ASP A 369 10.76 -20.91 5.73
C ASP A 369 11.50 -20.29 4.52
N ALA A 370 11.27 -19.01 4.22
CA ALA A 370 12.00 -18.28 3.18
C ALA A 370 13.51 -18.20 3.48
N SER A 371 13.88 -17.97 4.75
CA SER A 371 15.29 -17.95 5.19
C SER A 371 15.93 -19.34 5.07
N ALA A 372 15.24 -20.40 5.48
CA ALA A 372 15.73 -21.78 5.34
C ALA A 372 15.93 -22.18 3.87
N ARG A 373 15.08 -21.68 2.96
CA ARG A 373 15.20 -21.86 1.50
C ARG A 373 16.21 -20.92 0.84
N ARG A 374 16.72 -19.91 1.56
CA ARG A 374 17.60 -18.84 1.07
C ARG A 374 16.97 -17.99 -0.04
N GLN A 375 15.68 -17.68 0.09
CA GLN A 375 14.97 -16.76 -0.79
C GLN A 375 15.19 -15.30 -0.34
N ASN A 376 15.23 -14.36 -1.28
CA ASN A 376 14.98 -12.95 -0.99
C ASN A 376 13.47 -12.73 -0.80
N VAL A 377 13.08 -11.92 0.19
CA VAL A 377 11.69 -11.60 0.49
C VAL A 377 11.39 -10.14 0.16
N ILE A 378 10.29 -9.93 -0.56
CA ILE A 378 9.66 -8.63 -0.75
C ILE A 378 8.35 -8.62 0.04
N LEU A 379 8.24 -7.70 1.00
CA LEU A 379 7.05 -7.52 1.83
C LEU A 379 6.18 -6.42 1.23
N CYS A 380 4.90 -6.68 1.06
CA CYS A 380 3.93 -5.76 0.49
C CYS A 380 2.82 -5.47 1.50
N SER A 381 2.55 -4.20 1.75
CA SER A 381 1.47 -3.71 2.61
C SER A 381 0.76 -2.57 1.88
N HIS A 382 -0.47 -2.20 2.24
CA HIS A 382 -1.00 -0.89 1.84
C HIS A 382 -0.42 0.22 2.72
N LEU A 383 -0.40 0.01 4.04
CA LEU A 383 0.13 0.98 5.01
C LEU A 383 1.67 0.91 5.10
N PRO A 384 2.38 2.04 4.97
CA PRO A 384 3.82 2.16 5.21
C PRO A 384 4.26 1.66 6.60
N MET A 385 5.48 1.12 6.64
CA MET A 385 6.07 0.44 7.80
C MET A 385 7.39 1.06 8.29
N ASP A 386 7.84 2.18 7.71
CA ASP A 386 9.00 2.94 8.19
C ASP A 386 8.72 4.46 8.22
N PRO A 387 9.01 5.18 9.33
CA PRO A 387 8.80 6.63 9.44
C PRO A 387 9.64 7.51 8.50
N GLY A 388 10.64 6.96 7.80
CA GLY A 388 11.39 7.65 6.75
C GLY A 388 10.76 7.54 5.36
N SER A 389 9.94 6.51 5.11
CA SER A 389 9.32 6.26 3.78
C SER A 389 7.97 6.96 3.59
N ALA A 390 7.35 7.45 4.65
CA ALA A 390 6.02 8.07 4.64
C ALA A 390 5.83 9.10 5.76
N SER A 391 4.78 9.91 5.68
CA SER A 391 4.36 10.77 6.78
C SER A 391 3.87 9.95 7.98
N PHE A 392 4.09 10.46 9.20
CA PHE A 392 3.73 9.73 10.42
C PHE A 392 2.24 9.41 10.56
N ALA A 393 1.36 10.16 9.88
CA ALA A 393 -0.08 9.89 9.89
C ALA A 393 -0.49 8.72 8.97
N ALA A 394 0.38 8.26 8.07
CA ALA A 394 0.14 7.15 7.14
C ALA A 394 0.64 5.79 7.65
N LEU A 395 1.38 5.74 8.77
CA LEU A 395 2.02 4.51 9.23
C LEU A 395 1.01 3.46 9.75
N MET A 396 1.33 2.19 9.55
CA MET A 396 0.64 1.07 10.21
C MET A 396 0.71 1.20 11.74
N TRP A 397 -0.41 0.95 12.45
CA TRP A 397 -0.52 1.14 13.91
C TRP A 397 0.58 0.43 14.71
N ASN A 398 0.88 -0.81 14.35
CA ASN A 398 1.94 -1.63 14.96
C ASN A 398 3.07 -1.97 13.96
N TYR A 399 3.47 -0.99 13.13
CA TYR A 399 4.65 -1.13 12.27
C TYR A 399 5.89 -1.56 13.07
N ASP A 400 5.99 -1.16 14.34
CA ASP A 400 7.07 -1.50 15.25
C ASP A 400 7.07 -3.00 15.65
N GLU A 401 5.91 -3.64 15.78
CA GLU A 401 5.81 -5.09 15.99
C GLU A 401 6.17 -5.86 14.71
N VAL A 402 5.62 -5.45 13.56
CA VAL A 402 5.91 -6.07 12.25
C VAL A 402 7.40 -5.97 11.93
N MET A 403 8.01 -4.80 12.12
CA MET A 403 9.43 -4.60 11.87
C MET A 403 10.33 -5.29 12.90
N ALA A 404 9.87 -5.52 14.13
CA ALA A 404 10.59 -6.37 15.09
C ALA A 404 10.66 -7.85 14.65
N ILE A 405 9.68 -8.34 13.88
CA ILE A 405 9.75 -9.65 13.21
C ILE A 405 10.68 -9.57 12.00
N VAL A 406 10.46 -8.64 11.07
CA VAL A 406 11.26 -8.49 9.84
C VAL A 406 12.77 -8.43 10.13
N ARG A 407 13.19 -7.65 11.14
CA ARG A 407 14.60 -7.43 11.50
C ARG A 407 15.32 -8.67 12.05
N GLN A 408 14.60 -9.75 12.39
CA GLN A 408 15.20 -11.04 12.74
C GLN A 408 15.68 -11.83 11.50
N TYR A 409 15.23 -11.45 10.29
CA TYR A 409 15.43 -12.24 9.07
C TYR A 409 16.12 -11.45 7.95
N LYS A 410 17.41 -11.73 7.71
CA LYS A 410 18.21 -11.20 6.58
C LYS A 410 17.64 -11.47 5.18
N CYS A 411 16.60 -12.30 5.06
CA CYS A 411 15.93 -12.60 3.80
C CYS A 411 15.10 -11.42 3.28
N VAL A 412 14.54 -10.58 4.15
CA VAL A 412 13.73 -9.41 3.73
C VAL A 412 14.66 -8.35 3.15
N LYS A 413 14.40 -7.94 1.91
CA LYS A 413 15.21 -6.95 1.19
C LYS A 413 14.48 -5.63 0.94
N ALA A 414 13.17 -5.69 0.74
CA ALA A 414 12.36 -4.50 0.51
C ALA A 414 10.94 -4.64 1.06
N CYS A 415 10.41 -3.51 1.52
CA CYS A 415 9.03 -3.30 1.96
C CYS A 415 8.37 -2.26 1.03
N PHE A 416 7.30 -2.63 0.33
CA PHE A 416 6.53 -1.72 -0.52
C PHE A 416 5.18 -1.35 0.10
N ALA A 417 4.77 -0.10 -0.11
CA ALA A 417 3.53 0.45 0.42
C ALA A 417 2.82 1.39 -0.57
N GLY A 418 1.55 1.71 -0.30
CA GLY A 418 0.80 2.82 -0.90
C GLY A 418 0.39 3.82 0.19
N HIS A 419 -0.86 4.27 0.15
CA HIS A 419 -1.55 5.07 1.19
C HIS A 419 -1.03 6.50 1.40
N ASP A 420 0.27 6.72 1.61
CA ASP A 420 0.84 8.07 1.53
C ASP A 420 1.01 8.43 0.05
N HIS A 421 -0.02 9.08 -0.50
CA HIS A 421 -0.14 9.44 -1.92
C HIS A 421 1.07 10.22 -2.49
N LYS A 422 1.86 10.88 -1.63
CA LYS A 422 3.08 11.60 -2.01
C LYS A 422 4.23 10.66 -2.43
N GLY A 423 4.22 9.42 -1.95
CA GLY A 423 5.33 8.49 -2.03
C GLY A 423 6.53 8.88 -1.14
N GLY A 424 7.48 7.97 -1.04
CA GLY A 424 8.73 8.16 -0.31
C GLY A 424 9.62 6.92 -0.33
N HIS A 425 10.90 7.10 0.04
CA HIS A 425 11.89 6.04 0.09
C HIS A 425 12.85 6.22 1.27
N SER A 426 13.14 5.14 1.98
CA SER A 426 14.17 5.08 3.03
C SER A 426 14.87 3.71 3.03
N VAL A 427 15.98 3.61 3.76
CA VAL A 427 16.62 2.34 4.11
C VAL A 427 16.74 2.30 5.62
N ASP A 428 16.32 1.20 6.24
CA ASP A 428 16.35 1.04 7.69
C ASP A 428 17.74 0.59 8.19
N SER A 429 17.96 0.58 9.50
CA SER A 429 19.27 0.24 10.10
C SER A 429 19.67 -1.24 9.98
N HIS A 430 18.94 -2.05 9.22
CA HIS A 430 19.21 -3.47 8.93
C HIS A 430 19.35 -3.72 7.42
N GLY A 431 19.42 -2.66 6.61
CA GLY A 431 19.55 -2.74 5.16
C GLY A 431 18.24 -3.04 4.41
N VAL A 432 17.08 -2.93 5.07
CA VAL A 432 15.78 -3.13 4.43
C VAL A 432 15.36 -1.83 3.76
N HIS A 433 15.09 -1.87 2.44
CA HIS A 433 14.54 -0.74 1.71
C HIS A 433 13.04 -0.58 1.99
N HIS A 434 12.56 0.64 2.16
CA HIS A 434 11.14 0.94 2.32
C HIS A 434 10.70 1.92 1.23
N ARG A 435 9.83 1.48 0.30
CA ARG A 435 9.36 2.29 -0.84
C ARG A 435 7.84 2.42 -0.80
N THR A 436 7.38 3.59 -0.38
CA THR A 436 5.97 3.99 -0.48
C THR A 436 5.74 4.59 -1.87
N LEU A 437 4.76 4.07 -2.61
CA LEU A 437 4.48 4.38 -4.00
C LEU A 437 3.53 5.59 -4.15
N GLU A 438 3.74 6.38 -5.20
CA GLU A 438 2.93 7.56 -5.51
C GLU A 438 1.54 7.19 -6.04
N ALA A 439 0.51 7.92 -5.61
CA ALA A 439 -0.89 7.58 -5.91
C ALA A 439 -1.32 7.95 -7.34
N ALA A 440 -1.98 6.99 -8.01
CA ALA A 440 -2.61 7.20 -9.31
C ALA A 440 -3.77 8.21 -9.26
N LEU A 441 -4.46 8.37 -8.12
CA LEU A 441 -5.52 9.38 -7.96
C LEU A 441 -5.03 10.83 -8.06
N GLU A 442 -3.83 11.13 -7.59
CA GLU A 442 -3.32 12.51 -7.50
C GLU A 442 -2.50 12.91 -8.74
N CYS A 443 -2.74 12.22 -9.86
CA CYS A 443 -2.18 12.50 -11.17
C CYS A 443 -3.14 13.39 -11.99
N PRO A 444 -2.78 14.65 -12.29
CA PRO A 444 -3.58 15.46 -13.20
C PRO A 444 -3.70 14.83 -14.60
N PRO A 445 -4.78 15.10 -15.36
CA PRO A 445 -4.98 14.59 -16.71
C PRO A 445 -3.75 14.77 -17.61
N GLY A 446 -3.26 13.65 -18.15
CA GLY A 446 -2.04 13.61 -18.97
C GLY A 446 -0.75 13.21 -18.23
N THR A 447 -0.81 12.99 -16.90
CA THR A 447 0.31 12.47 -16.09
C THR A 447 -0.06 11.15 -15.39
N SER A 448 0.91 10.43 -14.85
CA SER A 448 0.76 9.06 -14.36
C SER A 448 1.46 8.84 -13.01
N ALA A 449 1.10 7.74 -12.35
CA ALA A 449 1.88 7.16 -11.25
C ALA A 449 1.65 5.65 -11.28
N PHE A 450 2.59 4.95 -11.92
CA PHE A 450 2.73 3.50 -11.96
C PHE A 450 4.18 3.22 -12.37
N GLY A 451 4.63 1.98 -12.22
CA GLY A 451 5.96 1.58 -12.65
C GLY A 451 6.04 0.09 -12.94
N HIS A 452 7.26 -0.37 -13.14
CA HIS A 452 7.61 -1.77 -13.07
C HIS A 452 8.93 -1.92 -12.32
N ILE A 453 9.12 -3.06 -11.66
CA ILE A 453 10.32 -3.37 -10.90
C ILE A 453 11.04 -4.51 -11.62
N GLU A 454 12.28 -4.25 -12.00
CA GLU A 454 13.22 -5.26 -12.49
C GLU A 454 13.91 -5.93 -11.29
N VAL A 455 13.92 -7.25 -11.25
CA VAL A 455 14.37 -8.03 -10.08
C VAL A 455 15.67 -8.74 -10.38
N TYR A 456 16.71 -8.44 -9.61
CA TYR A 456 18.05 -9.04 -9.73
C TYR A 456 18.38 -9.88 -8.48
N PRO A 457 19.44 -10.71 -8.49
CA PRO A 457 19.90 -11.42 -7.30
C PRO A 457 20.36 -10.48 -6.16
N ASP A 458 20.87 -9.31 -6.54
CA ASP A 458 21.62 -8.34 -5.73
C ASP A 458 20.95 -6.96 -5.58
N LYS A 459 19.86 -6.69 -6.31
CA LYS A 459 19.09 -5.44 -6.21
C LYS A 459 17.65 -5.56 -6.75
N LEU A 460 16.84 -4.56 -6.45
CA LEU A 460 15.64 -4.20 -7.23
C LEU A 460 15.88 -2.88 -7.95
N LEU A 461 15.31 -2.72 -9.15
CA LEU A 461 15.23 -1.42 -9.84
C LEU A 461 13.78 -1.12 -10.18
N LEU A 462 13.18 -0.18 -9.44
CA LEU A 462 11.91 0.43 -9.85
C LEU A 462 12.19 1.40 -11.00
N VAL A 463 11.48 1.21 -12.12
CA VAL A 463 11.41 2.16 -13.23
C VAL A 463 9.97 2.69 -13.29
N GLY A 464 9.81 3.98 -13.01
CA GLY A 464 8.54 4.64 -12.80
C GLY A 464 7.99 5.40 -14.02
N SER A 465 6.85 6.05 -13.83
CA SER A 465 6.17 6.88 -14.84
C SER A 465 5.65 8.17 -14.23
N ASP A 466 6.01 9.29 -14.86
CA ASP A 466 5.68 10.68 -14.55
C ASP A 466 5.91 11.09 -13.08
N LYS A 467 4.96 10.85 -12.17
CA LYS A 467 5.10 11.16 -10.74
C LYS A 467 5.81 10.07 -9.95
N MET A 468 5.76 8.82 -10.42
CA MET A 468 6.46 7.72 -9.77
C MET A 468 7.93 7.78 -10.14
N ALA A 469 8.80 8.06 -9.17
CA ALA A 469 10.23 8.15 -9.38
C ALA A 469 10.90 6.77 -9.47
N ASP A 470 11.90 6.66 -10.35
CA ASP A 470 12.81 5.51 -10.39
C ASP A 470 13.49 5.32 -9.02
N THR A 471 13.80 4.07 -8.65
CA THR A 471 14.44 3.77 -7.37
C THR A 471 15.28 2.50 -7.48
N GLU A 472 16.59 2.65 -7.33
CA GLU A 472 17.53 1.53 -7.22
C GLU A 472 17.68 1.13 -5.74
N MET A 473 17.51 -0.16 -5.47
CA MET A 473 17.48 -0.75 -4.12
C MET A 473 18.49 -1.90 -4.07
N CYS A 474 19.77 -1.56 -3.93
CA CYS A 474 20.88 -2.52 -3.83
C CYS A 474 20.90 -3.19 -2.45
N PHE A 475 21.03 -4.51 -2.40
CA PHE A 475 20.99 -5.26 -1.15
C PHE A 475 22.33 -5.24 -0.42
N GLU A 476 22.30 -5.11 0.90
CA GLU A 476 23.48 -5.35 1.72
C GLU A 476 23.78 -6.87 1.84
N PRO A 477 25.07 -7.29 1.85
CA PRO A 477 25.49 -8.71 1.95
C PRO A 477 25.08 -9.50 3.22
#